data_AF-A0A8S3WVZ4-F1
#
_entry.id   AF-A0A8S3WVZ4-F1
#
_cell.length_a   1.000
_cell.length_b   1.000
_cell.length_c   1.000
_cell.angle_alpha   90.00
_cell.angle_beta   90.00
_cell.angle_gamma   90.00
#
_symmetry.space_group_name_H-M   'P 1'
#
loop_
_entity.id
_entity.type
_entity.pdbx_description
1 polymer ?
#
loop_
_entity_poly.entity_id
_entity_poly.type
_entity_poly.pdbx_seq_one_letter_code
_entity_poly.pdbx_strand_id
1 'polypeptide(L)'
;MKENERKCYKCGCSPAHDRNITLHRFPKPGRTNSLRCELWAKYCFPHDSWWSPEFQNKLHSKHLMLCTKHFKKSSFIDNFGKRLVKSAVPDEECDKITLADLNLEQRNVIQHIAGPSTTKQPLSENIQKTITVPGSVTADRLSVIINEVLQHCFDAGINISATVCDIDGVNKRALSILGASVEQPYILLSNREVVTILDTPHLLKCFRNMFLKYDIKCPTNITSNDQIGFGVAKWSHIKEFYETDNTNPNFVFAPCLKQEHLNPNTKQKMKVKLAAQVLSHSVAAGIYAKISQGELSSEAVTTANVIANMDKLFDCGTKKGETIFDKHDK
;
A
#
# COMPACT_ATOMS: atom_id res chain seq x y z
N MET A 1 -30.52 39.31 -22.51
CA MET A 1 -30.29 38.11 -21.68
C MET A 1 -28.93 37.55 -22.07
N LYS A 2 -27.92 37.55 -21.18
CA LYS A 2 -26.60 37.00 -21.53
C LYS A 2 -26.71 35.48 -21.52
N GLU A 3 -26.67 34.88 -22.70
CA GLU A 3 -26.64 33.44 -22.89
C GLU A 3 -25.40 32.90 -22.16
N ASN A 4 -25.64 32.07 -21.14
CA ASN A 4 -24.59 31.58 -20.26
C ASN A 4 -23.90 30.42 -21.00
N GLU A 5 -23.04 30.74 -21.96
CA GLU A 5 -22.27 29.80 -22.77
C GLU A 5 -21.21 29.06 -21.93
N ARG A 6 -21.66 28.28 -20.97
CA ARG A 6 -20.81 27.34 -20.25
C ARG A 6 -20.38 26.27 -21.23
N LYS A 7 -19.06 26.18 -21.44
CA LYS A 7 -18.42 25.23 -22.36
C LYS A 7 -17.47 24.32 -21.59
N CYS A 8 -17.31 23.10 -22.09
CA CYS A 8 -16.24 22.20 -21.65
C CYS A 8 -14.89 22.82 -21.97
N TYR A 9 -13.97 22.80 -21.02
CA TYR A 9 -12.62 23.34 -21.23
C TYR A 9 -11.82 22.55 -22.28
N LYS A 10 -11.91 21.22 -22.27
CA LYS A 10 -11.09 20.34 -23.12
C LYS A 10 -11.58 20.26 -24.56
N CYS A 11 -12.89 20.10 -24.77
CA CYS A 11 -13.48 19.88 -26.10
C CYS A 11 -14.39 21.02 -26.60
N GLY A 12 -14.61 22.06 -25.80
CA GLY A 12 -15.45 23.20 -26.19
C GLY A 12 -16.97 22.94 -26.24
N CYS A 13 -17.42 21.68 -26.11
CA CYS A 13 -18.85 21.36 -26.18
C CYS A 13 -19.66 22.08 -25.10
N SER A 14 -20.89 22.48 -25.45
CA SER A 14 -21.84 23.12 -24.53
C SER A 14 -23.17 22.37 -24.54
N PRO A 15 -23.84 22.22 -23.38
CA PRO A 15 -25.20 21.68 -23.31
C PRO A 15 -26.23 22.46 -24.14
N ALA A 16 -25.92 23.71 -24.51
CA ALA A 16 -26.75 24.51 -25.43
C ALA A 16 -26.76 23.96 -26.86
N HIS A 17 -25.68 23.30 -27.28
CA HIS A 17 -25.47 22.78 -28.64
C HIS A 17 -25.61 21.25 -28.71
N ASP A 18 -25.31 20.55 -27.61
CA ASP A 18 -25.41 19.10 -27.49
C ASP A 18 -26.19 18.75 -26.21
N ARG A 19 -27.45 18.34 -26.35
CA ARG A 19 -28.34 18.04 -25.21
C ARG A 19 -27.96 16.77 -24.44
N ASN A 20 -27.05 15.95 -24.99
CA ASN A 20 -26.65 14.68 -24.40
C ASN A 20 -25.45 14.80 -23.45
N ILE A 21 -24.89 16.00 -23.28
CA ILE A 21 -23.76 16.24 -22.37
C ILE A 21 -24.17 17.03 -21.13
N THR A 22 -23.58 16.67 -19.99
CA THR A 22 -23.63 17.48 -18.78
C THR A 22 -22.24 17.99 -18.43
N LEU A 23 -22.17 19.18 -17.84
CA LEU A 23 -20.92 19.81 -17.43
C LEU A 23 -20.69 19.59 -15.93
N HIS A 24 -19.50 19.13 -15.58
CA HIS A 24 -19.05 18.92 -14.21
C HIS A 24 -17.98 19.95 -13.87
N ARG A 25 -18.23 20.72 -12.82
CA ARG A 25 -17.27 21.70 -12.30
C ARG A 25 -16.07 21.00 -11.70
N PHE A 26 -14.91 21.61 -11.88
CA PHE A 26 -13.67 21.26 -11.20
C PHE A 26 -13.92 21.08 -9.68
N PRO A 27 -13.42 20.01 -9.06
CA PRO A 27 -13.66 19.74 -7.64
C PRO A 27 -13.02 20.79 -6.72
N LYS A 28 -13.65 21.06 -5.56
CA LYS A 28 -13.10 21.99 -4.57
C LYS A 28 -11.85 21.36 -3.92
N PRO A 29 -10.67 22.01 -3.99
CA PRO A 29 -9.47 21.52 -3.31
C PRO A 29 -9.68 21.41 -1.79
N GLY A 30 -9.17 20.34 -1.20
CA GLY A 30 -9.32 20.04 0.22
C GLY A 30 -8.79 18.65 0.54
N ARG A 31 -8.67 18.31 1.83
CA ARG A 31 -8.02 17.06 2.29
C ARG A 31 -8.58 15.80 1.62
N THR A 32 -9.89 15.75 1.36
CA THR A 32 -10.57 14.59 0.76
C THR A 32 -10.56 14.58 -0.77
N ASN A 33 -10.34 15.72 -1.42
CA ASN A 33 -10.38 15.86 -2.87
C ASN A 33 -9.02 16.19 -3.49
N SER A 34 -7.95 16.29 -2.68
CA SER A 34 -6.63 16.77 -3.10
C SER A 34 -6.13 16.04 -4.34
N LEU A 35 -6.13 14.70 -4.31
CA LEU A 35 -5.71 13.89 -5.45
C LEU A 35 -6.61 14.08 -6.67
N ARG A 36 -7.93 14.09 -6.45
CA ARG A 36 -8.90 14.29 -7.54
C ARG A 36 -8.68 15.64 -8.23
N CYS A 37 -8.47 16.71 -7.47
CA CYS A 37 -8.16 18.03 -8.01
C CYS A 37 -6.85 18.02 -8.79
N GLU A 38 -5.82 17.36 -8.28
CA GLU A 38 -4.53 17.26 -8.94
C GLU A 38 -4.60 16.50 -10.27
N LEU A 39 -5.30 15.36 -10.31
CA LEU A 39 -5.48 14.56 -11.52
C LEU A 39 -6.32 15.30 -12.57
N TRP A 40 -7.37 16.01 -12.15
CA TRP A 40 -8.12 16.90 -13.04
C TRP A 40 -7.26 18.05 -13.58
N ALA A 41 -6.37 18.63 -12.74
CA ALA A 41 -5.45 19.68 -13.18
C ALA A 41 -4.41 19.15 -14.17
N LYS A 42 -3.80 17.99 -13.89
CA LYS A 42 -2.82 17.32 -14.75
C LYS A 42 -3.42 17.02 -16.13
N TYR A 43 -4.65 16.52 -16.17
CA TYR A 43 -5.36 16.20 -17.41
C TYR A 43 -5.69 17.43 -18.28
N CYS A 44 -6.09 18.54 -17.63
CA CYS A 44 -6.41 19.79 -18.34
C CYS A 44 -5.16 20.59 -18.73
N PHE A 45 -4.13 20.58 -17.89
CA PHE A 45 -2.96 21.45 -17.97
C PHE A 45 -1.67 20.66 -17.67
N PRO A 46 -1.25 19.73 -18.55
CA PRO A 46 -0.14 18.82 -18.28
C PRO A 46 1.23 19.52 -18.15
N HIS A 47 1.39 20.69 -18.77
CA HIS A 47 2.64 21.47 -18.79
C HIS A 47 2.70 22.61 -17.77
N ASP A 48 1.60 22.87 -17.04
CA ASP A 48 1.55 23.90 -16.00
C ASP A 48 1.84 23.32 -14.60
N SER A 49 1.86 24.18 -13.58
CA SER A 49 2.01 23.81 -12.17
C SER A 49 0.78 23.11 -11.58
N TRP A 50 0.30 22.03 -12.19
CA TRP A 50 -0.92 21.31 -11.79
C TRP A 50 -0.89 20.73 -10.37
N TRP A 51 0.32 20.49 -9.83
CA TRP A 51 0.54 20.03 -8.45
C TRP A 51 0.36 21.14 -7.40
N SER A 52 0.33 22.42 -7.79
CA SER A 52 0.20 23.54 -6.84
C SER A 52 -1.23 23.68 -6.31
N PRO A 53 -1.43 23.71 -4.97
CA PRO A 53 -2.74 23.99 -4.38
C PRO A 53 -3.30 25.36 -4.78
N GLU A 54 -2.46 26.38 -4.94
CA GLU A 54 -2.85 27.71 -5.40
C GLU A 54 -3.41 27.65 -6.83
N PHE A 55 -2.75 26.89 -7.70
CA PHE A 55 -3.21 26.67 -9.07
C PHE A 55 -4.55 25.93 -9.11
N GLN A 56 -4.70 24.85 -8.34
CA GLN A 56 -5.96 24.10 -8.27
C GLN A 56 -7.12 24.95 -7.73
N ASN A 57 -6.86 25.80 -6.72
CA ASN A 57 -7.87 26.73 -6.19
C ASN A 57 -8.31 27.76 -7.24
N LYS A 58 -7.37 28.23 -8.08
CA LYS A 58 -7.66 29.10 -9.22
C LYS A 58 -8.52 28.41 -10.27
N LEU A 59 -8.30 27.12 -10.55
CA LEU A 59 -9.14 26.36 -11.49
C LEU A 59 -10.59 26.22 -10.99
N HIS A 60 -10.77 25.91 -9.70
CA HIS A 60 -12.08 25.84 -9.07
C HIS A 60 -12.81 27.20 -9.04
N SER A 61 -12.10 28.27 -8.65
CA SER A 61 -12.68 29.61 -8.57
C SER A 61 -13.10 30.17 -9.95
N LYS A 62 -12.35 29.83 -11.00
CA LYS A 62 -12.70 30.13 -12.39
C LYS A 62 -13.86 29.30 -12.96
N HIS A 63 -14.43 28.38 -12.17
CA HIS A 63 -15.53 27.52 -12.56
C HIS A 63 -15.25 26.70 -13.82
N LEU A 64 -14.00 26.24 -13.95
CA LEU A 64 -13.60 25.35 -15.04
C LEU A 64 -14.47 24.09 -15.03
N MET A 65 -14.88 23.62 -16.21
CA MET A 65 -15.83 22.52 -16.37
C MET A 65 -15.35 21.51 -17.41
N LEU A 66 -15.61 20.23 -17.16
CA LEU A 66 -15.44 19.14 -18.12
C LEU A 66 -16.79 18.50 -18.41
N CYS A 67 -17.01 18.09 -19.67
CA CYS A 67 -18.22 17.39 -20.06
C CYS A 67 -18.16 15.89 -19.76
N THR A 68 -19.31 15.23 -19.79
CA THR A 68 -19.45 13.78 -19.57
C THR A 68 -18.59 12.91 -20.49
N LYS A 69 -18.22 13.40 -21.69
CA LYS A 69 -17.43 12.63 -22.67
C LYS A 69 -16.01 12.28 -22.17
N HIS A 70 -15.47 13.03 -21.21
CA HIS A 70 -14.11 12.79 -20.68
C HIS A 70 -14.07 11.79 -19.52
N PHE A 71 -15.18 11.13 -19.20
CA PHE A 71 -15.27 10.20 -18.09
C PHE A 71 -15.83 8.87 -18.57
N LYS A 72 -15.32 7.76 -18.02
CA LYS A 72 -15.87 6.42 -18.25
C LYS A 72 -17.27 6.32 -17.66
N LYS A 73 -18.14 5.49 -18.25
CA LYS A 73 -19.52 5.27 -17.74
C LYS A 73 -19.55 4.81 -16.27
N SER A 74 -18.54 4.07 -15.83
CA SER A 74 -18.36 3.64 -14.42
C SER A 74 -18.05 4.78 -13.44
N SER A 75 -17.70 5.97 -13.93
CA SER A 75 -17.41 7.15 -13.11
C SER A 75 -18.66 7.92 -12.66
N PHE A 76 -19.85 7.48 -13.08
CA PHE A 76 -21.12 8.12 -12.76
C PHE A 76 -21.93 7.29 -11.77
N ILE A 77 -22.62 7.98 -10.86
CA ILE A 77 -23.55 7.36 -9.90
C ILE A 77 -24.85 6.97 -10.61
N ASP A 78 -25.21 7.70 -11.65
CA ASP A 78 -26.46 7.56 -12.39
C ASP A 78 -26.19 7.28 -13.87
N ASN A 79 -27.09 6.51 -14.49
CA ASN A 79 -27.01 6.15 -15.91
C ASN A 79 -27.17 7.36 -16.85
N PHE A 80 -27.61 8.51 -16.32
CA PHE A 80 -27.81 9.76 -17.07
C PHE A 80 -26.62 10.72 -16.99
N GLY A 81 -25.52 10.33 -16.31
CA GLY A 81 -24.29 11.11 -16.25
C GLY A 81 -24.38 12.40 -15.44
N LYS A 82 -25.43 12.62 -14.65
CA LYS A 82 -25.63 13.90 -13.94
C LYS A 82 -24.68 14.06 -12.76
N ARG A 83 -24.23 12.97 -12.12
CA ARG A 83 -23.37 13.03 -10.93
C ARG A 83 -22.21 12.05 -11.02
N LEU A 84 -21.01 12.58 -10.77
CA LEU A 84 -19.78 11.80 -10.68
C LEU A 84 -19.60 11.17 -9.30
N VAL A 85 -19.04 9.97 -9.25
CA VAL A 85 -18.58 9.36 -7.98
C VAL A 85 -17.45 10.19 -7.36
N LYS A 86 -17.18 9.99 -6.07
CA LYS A 86 -16.16 10.77 -5.34
C LYS A 86 -14.75 10.55 -5.89
N SER A 87 -14.45 9.36 -6.40
CA SER A 87 -13.16 8.96 -7.00
C SER A 87 -13.03 9.26 -8.50
N ALA A 88 -14.04 9.84 -9.15
CA ALA A 88 -14.04 10.03 -10.60
C ALA A 88 -12.98 11.02 -11.08
N VAL A 89 -12.15 10.56 -12.03
CA VAL A 89 -11.13 11.35 -12.73
C VAL A 89 -11.30 11.23 -14.25
N PRO A 90 -10.91 12.25 -15.03
CA PRO A 90 -11.02 12.22 -16.47
C PRO A 90 -10.02 11.20 -17.05
N ASP A 91 -10.38 10.60 -18.18
CA ASP A 91 -9.60 9.52 -18.81
C ASP A 91 -9.15 9.93 -20.22
N GLU A 92 -7.86 9.79 -20.52
CA GLU A 92 -7.28 10.11 -21.83
C GLU A 92 -7.74 9.16 -22.95
N GLU A 93 -8.17 7.94 -22.62
CA GLU A 93 -8.71 7.01 -23.62
C GLU A 93 -10.04 7.50 -24.20
N CYS A 94 -10.83 8.22 -23.40
CA CYS A 94 -12.10 8.79 -23.84
C CYS A 94 -11.91 9.92 -24.87
N ASP A 95 -10.78 10.63 -24.84
CA ASP A 95 -10.47 11.68 -25.83
C ASP A 95 -10.16 11.10 -27.20
N LYS A 96 -9.53 9.91 -27.26
CA LYS A 96 -9.16 9.24 -28.52
C LYS A 96 -10.38 8.81 -29.34
N ILE A 97 -11.49 8.48 -28.67
CA ILE A 97 -12.76 8.12 -29.32
C ILE A 97 -13.38 9.35 -30.01
N THR A 98 -13.37 10.50 -29.33
CA THR A 98 -13.86 11.77 -29.88
C THR A 98 -13.03 12.28 -31.08
N LEU A 99 -11.71 12.05 -31.06
CA LEU A 99 -10.83 12.38 -32.18
C LEU A 99 -11.08 11.49 -33.41
N ALA A 100 -11.45 10.23 -33.22
CA ALA A 100 -11.82 9.34 -34.33
C ALA A 100 -13.13 9.79 -35.01
N ASP A 101 -14.10 10.29 -34.23
CA ASP A 101 -15.37 10.81 -34.75
C ASP A 101 -15.21 12.16 -35.49
N LEU A 102 -14.26 13.01 -35.07
CA LEU A 102 -13.92 14.26 -35.76
C LEU A 102 -13.13 14.04 -37.06
N ASN A 103 -12.37 12.94 -37.14
CA ASN A 103 -11.53 12.61 -38.30
C ASN A 103 -12.32 12.06 -39.51
N LEU A 104 -13.64 11.84 -39.39
CA LEU A 104 -14.49 11.42 -40.51
C LEU A 104 -14.93 12.61 -41.40
N GLU A 105 -14.99 13.83 -40.86
CA GLU A 105 -15.44 15.03 -41.61
C GLU A 105 -14.31 15.87 -42.21
N GLN A 106 -13.04 15.67 -41.83
CA GLN A 106 -11.92 16.52 -42.26
C GLN A 106 -10.99 15.89 -43.32
N ARG A 107 -11.47 14.86 -44.05
CA ARG A 107 -10.70 14.19 -45.12
C ARG A 107 -10.65 14.91 -46.47
N ASN A 108 -10.81 16.23 -46.51
CA ASN A 108 -10.52 17.02 -47.71
C ASN A 108 -9.69 18.25 -47.33
N VAL A 109 -8.37 18.13 -47.49
CA VAL A 109 -7.40 19.12 -47.99
C VAL A 109 -6.00 18.62 -47.61
N ILE A 110 -5.27 18.11 -48.60
CA ILE A 110 -3.84 17.82 -48.56
C ILE A 110 -3.10 19.04 -49.13
N GLN A 111 -2.02 19.51 -48.51
CA GLN A 111 -0.71 19.72 -49.16
C GLN A 111 0.40 20.22 -48.21
N HIS A 112 1.50 19.46 -48.20
CA HIS A 112 2.96 19.76 -48.08
C HIS A 112 3.44 20.85 -47.10
N ILE A 113 4.54 20.69 -46.34
CA ILE A 113 5.94 20.67 -46.82
C ILE A 113 6.87 19.99 -45.77
N ALA A 114 7.91 19.32 -46.28
CA ALA A 114 8.98 18.63 -45.56
C ALA A 114 10.13 19.57 -45.09
N GLY A 115 10.91 19.11 -44.12
CA GLY A 115 12.35 19.45 -44.02
C GLY A 115 12.95 19.52 -42.61
N PRO A 116 14.22 19.14 -42.40
CA PRO A 116 14.69 18.50 -41.16
C PRO A 116 15.71 19.35 -40.37
N SER A 117 15.94 19.04 -39.09
CA SER A 117 17.31 19.04 -38.55
C SER A 117 17.44 18.44 -37.14
N THR A 118 18.54 17.71 -37.05
CA THR A 118 19.22 17.07 -35.93
C THR A 118 19.70 18.05 -34.86
N THR A 119 19.71 17.62 -33.60
CA THR A 119 20.94 17.60 -32.78
C THR A 119 20.74 16.77 -31.50
N LYS A 120 21.61 15.76 -31.32
CA LYS A 120 21.84 15.06 -30.06
C LYS A 120 22.85 15.88 -29.25
N GLN A 121 22.69 16.00 -27.94
CA GLN A 121 23.74 15.77 -26.92
C GLN A 121 23.21 16.01 -25.48
N PRO A 122 23.90 15.47 -24.44
CA PRO A 122 23.29 14.90 -23.24
C PRO A 122 23.51 15.76 -21.99
N LEU A 123 22.65 15.63 -20.98
CA LEU A 123 22.94 16.10 -19.62
C LEU A 123 22.36 15.13 -18.59
N SER A 124 23.23 14.23 -18.12
CA SER A 124 23.20 13.72 -16.75
C SER A 124 23.35 14.89 -15.76
N GLU A 125 22.84 14.70 -14.54
CA GLU A 125 22.84 15.67 -13.42
C GLU A 125 21.76 16.77 -13.53
N ASN A 126 20.57 16.49 -12.99
CA ASN A 126 19.80 17.38 -12.11
C ASN A 126 18.37 16.86 -11.89
N ILE A 127 18.20 15.73 -11.20
CA ILE A 127 16.93 15.40 -10.52
C ILE A 127 17.25 14.96 -9.09
N GLN A 128 17.89 15.87 -8.34
CA GLN A 128 17.88 15.85 -6.87
C GLN A 128 17.46 17.25 -6.37
N LYS A 129 16.37 17.79 -6.92
CA LYS A 129 15.63 18.90 -6.32
C LYS A 129 14.37 18.37 -5.68
N THR A 130 14.56 17.88 -4.46
CA THR A 130 13.70 18.03 -3.30
C THR A 130 12.34 18.69 -3.58
N ILE A 131 11.31 17.88 -3.86
CA ILE A 131 9.92 18.27 -3.63
C ILE A 131 9.55 17.73 -2.25
N THR A 132 9.91 18.48 -1.20
CA THR A 132 9.30 18.26 0.11
C THR A 132 7.89 18.84 0.05
N VAL A 133 6.90 18.02 -0.33
CA VAL A 133 5.49 18.37 -0.12
C VAL A 133 5.21 18.19 1.38
N PRO A 134 4.87 19.23 2.15
CA PRO A 134 4.57 19.11 3.56
C PRO A 134 3.16 18.50 3.71
N GLY A 135 3.10 17.17 3.71
CA GLY A 135 1.89 16.41 3.94
C GLY A 135 2.19 14.92 3.84
N SER A 136 1.74 14.14 4.83
CA SER A 136 1.79 12.68 4.74
C SER A 136 1.12 12.23 3.44
N VAL A 137 1.79 11.39 2.65
CA VAL A 137 1.22 10.83 1.41
C VAL A 137 -0.07 10.11 1.77
N THR A 138 -1.17 10.46 1.10
CA THR A 138 -2.45 9.76 1.31
C THR A 138 -2.44 8.42 0.59
N ALA A 139 -3.26 7.47 1.05
CA ALA A 139 -3.35 6.16 0.42
C ALA A 139 -3.75 6.24 -1.06
N ASP A 140 -4.65 7.16 -1.39
CA ASP A 140 -5.05 7.43 -2.77
C ASP A 140 -3.88 7.96 -3.61
N ARG A 141 -3.02 8.82 -3.04
CA ARG A 141 -1.86 9.34 -3.77
C ARG A 141 -0.81 8.25 -3.95
N LEU A 142 -0.60 7.43 -2.92
CA LEU A 142 0.34 6.33 -2.97
C LEU A 142 -0.07 5.28 -4.01
N SER A 143 -1.36 4.95 -4.12
CA SER A 143 -1.82 3.98 -5.13
C SER A 143 -1.54 4.45 -6.56
N VAL A 144 -1.75 5.74 -6.84
CA VAL A 144 -1.41 6.34 -8.15
C VAL A 144 0.09 6.24 -8.42
N ILE A 145 0.93 6.59 -7.43
CA ILE A 145 2.40 6.52 -7.57
C ILE A 145 2.85 5.09 -7.83
N ILE A 146 2.34 4.10 -7.07
CA ILE A 146 2.69 2.69 -7.27
C ILE A 146 2.33 2.26 -8.70
N ASN A 147 1.13 2.60 -9.16
CA ASN A 147 0.68 2.24 -10.51
C ASN A 147 1.57 2.88 -11.60
N GLU A 148 1.83 4.19 -11.51
CA GLU A 148 2.70 4.89 -12.47
C GLU A 148 4.13 4.31 -12.50
N VAL A 149 4.71 4.00 -11.34
CA VAL A 149 6.04 3.39 -11.24
C VAL A 149 6.05 1.99 -11.86
N LEU A 150 5.08 1.14 -11.53
CA LEU A 150 4.98 -0.21 -12.10
C LEU A 150 4.84 -0.15 -13.62
N GLN A 151 4.00 0.76 -14.14
CA GLN A 151 3.80 0.93 -15.57
C GLN A 151 5.10 1.36 -16.26
N HIS A 152 5.81 2.37 -15.75
CA HIS A 152 7.10 2.80 -16.31
C HIS A 152 8.15 1.69 -16.29
N CYS A 153 8.19 0.87 -15.23
CA CYS A 153 9.07 -0.29 -15.18
C CYS A 153 8.71 -1.32 -16.26
N PHE A 154 7.43 -1.62 -16.45
CA PHE A 154 6.99 -2.54 -17.49
C PHE A 154 7.28 -2.02 -18.90
N ASP A 155 7.08 -0.73 -19.15
CA ASP A 155 7.39 -0.07 -20.43
C ASP A 155 8.89 -0.08 -20.73
N ALA A 156 9.74 -0.01 -19.69
CA ALA A 156 11.18 -0.17 -19.79
C ALA A 156 11.62 -1.64 -19.97
N GLY A 157 10.68 -2.60 -20.02
CA GLY A 157 10.97 -4.02 -20.15
C GLY A 157 11.39 -4.71 -18.84
N ILE A 158 11.28 -4.04 -17.69
CA ILE A 158 11.56 -4.62 -16.37
C ILE A 158 10.36 -5.45 -15.94
N ASN A 159 10.57 -6.73 -15.64
CA ASN A 159 9.53 -7.59 -15.10
C ASN A 159 9.53 -7.54 -13.57
N ILE A 160 8.50 -6.93 -12.98
CA ILE A 160 8.30 -6.85 -11.53
C ILE A 160 7.35 -7.96 -11.09
N SER A 161 7.85 -8.89 -10.27
CA SER A 161 7.05 -10.00 -9.75
C SER A 161 6.34 -9.68 -8.42
N ALA A 162 6.89 -8.78 -7.61
CA ALA A 162 6.34 -8.48 -6.30
C ALA A 162 6.66 -7.07 -5.81
N THR A 163 5.81 -6.57 -4.90
CA THR A 163 6.05 -5.39 -4.07
C THR A 163 6.16 -5.81 -2.60
N VAL A 164 6.98 -5.10 -1.82
CA VAL A 164 7.12 -5.33 -0.38
C VAL A 164 6.81 -4.02 0.34
N CYS A 165 5.90 -4.04 1.31
CA CYS A 165 5.60 -2.86 2.13
C CYS A 165 5.43 -3.21 3.61
N ASP A 166 5.55 -2.22 4.49
CA ASP A 166 5.18 -2.39 5.88
C ASP A 166 3.64 -2.45 6.05
N ILE A 167 3.20 -2.65 7.29
CA ILE A 167 1.79 -2.85 7.64
C ILE A 167 1.08 -1.55 8.05
N ASP A 168 1.64 -0.39 7.71
CA ASP A 168 1.04 0.90 8.10
C ASP A 168 -0.33 1.12 7.43
N GLY A 169 -1.10 2.04 8.00
CA GLY A 169 -2.47 2.28 7.55
C GLY A 169 -2.56 2.83 6.12
N VAL A 170 -1.56 3.57 5.67
CA VAL A 170 -1.52 4.16 4.33
C VAL A 170 -1.18 3.10 3.29
N ASN A 171 -0.15 2.29 3.50
CA ASN A 171 0.26 1.24 2.56
C ASN A 171 -0.83 0.19 2.40
N LYS A 172 -1.42 -0.31 3.50
CA LYS A 172 -2.56 -1.25 3.43
C LYS A 172 -3.70 -0.74 2.58
N ARG A 173 -4.08 0.53 2.80
CA ARG A 173 -5.19 1.13 2.08
C ARG A 173 -4.83 1.36 0.62
N ALA A 174 -3.59 1.73 0.31
CA ALA A 174 -3.13 1.88 -1.06
C ALA A 174 -3.17 0.55 -1.83
N LEU A 175 -2.69 -0.55 -1.21
CA LEU A 175 -2.77 -1.89 -1.79
C LEU A 175 -4.22 -2.33 -2.02
N SER A 176 -5.11 -2.06 -1.06
CA SER A 176 -6.54 -2.33 -1.23
C SER A 176 -7.19 -1.52 -2.36
N ILE A 177 -6.80 -0.25 -2.53
CA ILE A 177 -7.24 0.58 -3.66
C ILE A 177 -6.77 -0.01 -5.00
N LEU A 178 -5.59 -0.63 -5.03
CA LEU A 178 -5.04 -1.30 -6.21
C LEU A 178 -5.64 -2.70 -6.45
N GLY A 179 -6.54 -3.16 -5.58
CA GLY A 179 -7.26 -4.43 -5.74
C GLY A 179 -6.67 -5.61 -4.97
N ALA A 180 -5.58 -5.43 -4.22
CA ALA A 180 -5.02 -6.51 -3.41
C ALA A 180 -5.86 -6.78 -2.15
N SER A 181 -6.12 -8.06 -1.87
CA SER A 181 -6.82 -8.57 -0.68
C SER A 181 -6.08 -9.77 -0.07
N VAL A 182 -6.65 -10.36 0.98
CA VAL A 182 -6.11 -11.60 1.59
C VAL A 182 -6.28 -12.79 0.63
N GLU A 183 -7.40 -12.83 -0.08
CA GLU A 183 -7.76 -13.86 -1.06
C GLU A 183 -7.05 -13.63 -2.41
N GLN A 184 -6.79 -12.37 -2.74
CA GLN A 184 -6.08 -11.95 -3.94
C GLN A 184 -4.86 -11.10 -3.57
N PRO A 185 -3.75 -11.71 -3.12
CA PRO A 185 -2.58 -10.99 -2.60
C PRO A 185 -1.69 -10.45 -3.73
N TYR A 186 -2.29 -9.87 -4.77
CA TYR A 186 -1.61 -9.32 -5.92
C TYR A 186 -2.36 -8.13 -6.52
N ILE A 187 -1.63 -7.29 -7.25
CA ILE A 187 -2.16 -6.20 -8.05
C ILE A 187 -2.13 -6.64 -9.50
N LEU A 188 -3.23 -6.41 -10.23
CA LEU A 188 -3.30 -6.68 -11.67
C LEU A 188 -3.07 -5.39 -12.45
N LEU A 189 -1.97 -5.30 -13.18
CA LEU A 189 -1.65 -4.15 -14.04
C LEU A 189 -1.19 -4.62 -15.41
N SER A 190 -1.84 -4.14 -16.48
CA SER A 190 -1.50 -4.49 -17.87
C SER A 190 -1.43 -6.01 -18.12
N ASN A 191 -2.40 -6.76 -17.55
CA ASN A 191 -2.47 -8.23 -17.54
C ASN A 191 -1.26 -8.93 -16.90
N ARG A 192 -0.53 -8.23 -16.02
CA ARG A 192 0.56 -8.79 -15.21
C ARG A 192 0.17 -8.75 -13.74
N GLU A 193 0.41 -9.86 -13.06
CA GLU A 193 0.17 -9.98 -11.62
C GLU A 193 1.45 -9.60 -10.86
N VAL A 194 1.32 -8.65 -9.93
CA VAL A 194 2.40 -8.23 -9.04
C VAL A 194 2.01 -8.59 -7.62
N VAL A 195 2.65 -9.61 -7.06
CA VAL A 195 2.35 -10.10 -5.70
C VAL A 195 2.65 -9.03 -4.66
N THR A 196 1.78 -8.88 -3.67
CA THR A 196 1.98 -7.93 -2.56
C THR A 196 2.43 -8.69 -1.33
N ILE A 197 3.65 -8.42 -0.87
CA ILE A 197 4.25 -9.05 0.30
C ILE A 197 4.36 -8.01 1.42
N LEU A 198 4.08 -8.44 2.65
CA LEU A 198 4.29 -7.62 3.83
C LEU A 198 5.70 -7.82 4.40
N ASP A 199 6.31 -6.74 4.86
CA ASP A 199 7.64 -6.75 5.48
C ASP A 199 7.64 -7.63 6.74
N THR A 200 8.23 -8.82 6.62
CA THR A 200 8.24 -9.87 7.65
C THR A 200 8.91 -9.41 8.96
N PRO A 201 10.12 -8.79 8.93
CA PRO A 201 10.69 -8.07 10.08
C PRO A 201 9.74 -7.09 10.77
N HIS A 202 8.95 -6.32 10.01
CA HIS A 202 7.99 -5.39 10.57
C HIS A 202 6.82 -6.11 11.24
N LEU A 203 6.28 -7.16 10.60
CA LEU A 203 5.20 -7.99 11.15
C LEU A 203 5.59 -8.60 12.51
N LEU A 204 6.80 -9.15 12.62
CA LEU A 204 7.27 -9.75 13.87
C LEU A 204 7.32 -8.73 15.02
N LYS A 205 7.81 -7.51 14.74
CA LYS A 205 7.82 -6.41 15.72
C LYS A 205 6.40 -6.01 16.12
N CYS A 206 5.51 -5.85 15.16
CA CYS A 206 4.10 -5.50 15.41
C CYS A 206 3.43 -6.57 16.28
N PHE A 207 3.61 -7.84 15.94
CA PHE A 207 3.08 -8.95 16.71
C PHE A 207 3.60 -8.94 18.14
N ARG A 208 4.93 -8.85 18.34
CA ARG A 208 5.54 -8.74 19.68
C ARG A 208 4.95 -7.56 20.46
N ASN A 209 4.83 -6.39 19.83
CA ASN A 209 4.30 -5.19 20.48
C ASN A 209 2.82 -5.29 20.85
N MET A 210 2.04 -6.06 20.08
CA MET A 210 0.65 -6.38 20.40
C MET A 210 0.58 -7.37 21.56
N PHE A 211 1.40 -8.43 21.52
CA PHE A 211 1.42 -9.46 22.55
C PHE A 211 1.90 -8.92 23.92
N LEU A 212 2.78 -7.92 23.92
CA LEU A 212 3.15 -7.16 25.12
C LEU A 212 1.96 -6.49 25.84
N LYS A 213 0.88 -6.21 25.11
CA LYS A 213 -0.27 -5.42 25.61
C LYS A 213 -1.52 -6.25 25.81
N TYR A 214 -1.68 -7.32 25.04
CA TYR A 214 -2.91 -8.08 24.95
C TYR A 214 -2.60 -9.57 24.97
N ASP A 215 -3.47 -10.32 25.65
CA ASP A 215 -3.46 -11.77 25.61
C ASP A 215 -4.06 -12.27 24.29
N ILE A 216 -3.61 -13.45 23.85
CA ILE A 216 -4.02 -14.05 22.58
C ILE A 216 -4.82 -15.30 22.87
N LYS A 217 -6.10 -15.29 22.50
CA LYS A 217 -6.98 -16.46 22.59
C LYS A 217 -6.79 -17.33 21.35
N CYS A 218 -6.36 -18.57 21.55
CA CYS A 218 -6.10 -19.53 20.47
C CYS A 218 -7.05 -20.73 20.60
N PRO A 219 -7.63 -21.21 19.48
CA PRO A 219 -8.32 -22.49 19.49
C PRO A 219 -7.34 -23.61 19.81
N THR A 220 -7.79 -24.62 20.53
CA THR A 220 -7.03 -25.83 20.83
C THR A 220 -7.58 -27.01 20.04
N ASN A 221 -6.77 -28.06 19.92
CA ASN A 221 -7.21 -29.32 19.30
C ASN A 221 -8.13 -30.14 20.22
N ILE A 222 -8.51 -29.60 21.38
CA ILE A 222 -9.38 -30.26 22.35
C ILE A 222 -10.81 -29.80 22.06
N THR A 223 -11.63 -30.71 21.54
CA THR A 223 -13.06 -30.50 21.34
C THR A 223 -13.84 -31.24 22.42
N SER A 224 -14.79 -30.56 23.06
CA SER A 224 -15.75 -31.19 23.98
C SER A 224 -17.15 -30.76 23.56
N ASN A 225 -18.07 -31.73 23.39
CA ASN A 225 -19.46 -31.48 22.96
C ASN A 225 -19.56 -30.59 21.70
N ASP A 226 -18.77 -30.89 20.67
CA ASP A 226 -18.68 -30.12 19.42
C ASP A 226 -18.25 -28.64 19.57
N GLN A 227 -17.75 -28.25 20.73
CA GLN A 227 -17.16 -26.93 20.96
C GLN A 227 -15.64 -27.01 20.95
N ILE A 228 -15.02 -26.11 20.17
CA ILE A 228 -13.57 -25.93 20.14
C ILE A 228 -13.13 -25.34 21.47
N GLY A 229 -12.21 -26.02 22.17
CA GLY A 229 -11.55 -25.50 23.35
C GLY A 229 -10.67 -24.32 23.02
N PHE A 230 -10.43 -23.45 24.01
CA PHE A 230 -9.57 -22.29 23.83
C PHE A 230 -8.50 -22.22 24.90
N GLY A 231 -7.28 -21.95 24.47
CA GLY A 231 -6.15 -21.60 25.31
C GLY A 231 -5.90 -20.11 25.24
N VAL A 232 -5.22 -19.56 26.26
CA VAL A 232 -4.85 -18.15 26.30
C VAL A 232 -3.33 -18.05 26.41
N ALA A 233 -2.69 -17.52 25.37
CA ALA A 233 -1.30 -17.14 25.42
C ALA A 233 -1.18 -15.77 26.12
N LYS A 234 -0.39 -15.73 27.18
CA LYS A 234 -0.16 -14.54 28.01
C LYS A 234 1.31 -14.16 27.99
N TRP A 235 1.59 -12.86 28.04
CA TRP A 235 2.97 -12.37 28.18
C TRP A 235 3.55 -12.68 29.57
N SER A 236 2.71 -12.84 30.60
CA SER A 236 3.13 -13.23 31.96
C SER A 236 3.85 -14.58 31.96
N HIS A 237 3.38 -15.55 31.17
CA HIS A 237 4.02 -16.87 31.06
C HIS A 237 5.49 -16.75 30.59
N ILE A 238 5.82 -15.77 29.75
CA ILE A 238 7.21 -15.52 29.28
C ILE A 238 8.05 -14.91 30.41
N LYS A 239 7.45 -14.05 31.24
CA LYS A 239 8.12 -13.45 32.41
C LYS A 239 8.42 -14.52 33.47
N GLU A 240 7.43 -15.34 33.81
CA GLU A 240 7.57 -16.47 34.73
C GLU A 240 8.62 -17.46 34.24
N PHE A 241 8.61 -17.77 32.93
CA PHE A 241 9.66 -18.59 32.32
C PHE A 241 11.06 -17.96 32.48
N TYR A 242 11.22 -16.66 32.20
CA TYR A 242 12.52 -16.01 32.37
C TYR A 242 13.02 -16.04 33.81
N GLU A 243 12.13 -15.86 34.79
CA GLU A 243 12.48 -15.92 36.21
C GLU A 243 12.91 -17.33 36.63
N THR A 244 12.19 -18.37 36.19
CA THR A 244 12.49 -19.79 36.49
C THR A 244 13.67 -20.35 35.70
N ASP A 245 13.98 -19.79 34.53
CA ASP A 245 15.13 -20.20 33.71
C ASP A 245 16.43 -19.60 34.26
N ASN A 246 16.40 -18.36 34.74
CA ASN A 246 17.58 -17.70 35.32
C ASN A 246 18.00 -18.26 36.68
N THR A 247 17.09 -18.90 37.43
CA THR A 247 17.41 -19.56 38.69
C THR A 247 17.93 -20.98 38.50
N ASN A 248 17.97 -21.49 37.27
CA ASN A 248 18.38 -22.85 36.98
C ASN A 248 19.92 -22.99 37.12
N PRO A 249 20.42 -23.77 38.09
CA PRO A 249 21.85 -23.80 38.42
C PRO A 249 22.73 -24.47 37.36
N ASN A 250 22.14 -25.30 36.48
CA ASN A 250 22.90 -26.15 35.56
C ASN A 250 22.84 -25.69 34.10
N PHE A 251 21.69 -25.17 33.64
CA PHE A 251 21.48 -24.82 32.24
C PHE A 251 20.36 -23.81 32.06
N VAL A 252 20.60 -22.78 31.24
CA VAL A 252 19.62 -21.76 30.86
C VAL A 252 19.11 -22.08 29.46
N PHE A 253 17.82 -22.31 29.31
CA PHE A 253 17.19 -22.65 28.03
C PHE A 253 17.24 -21.50 27.02
N ALA A 254 17.04 -20.26 27.48
CA ALA A 254 16.97 -19.08 26.61
C ALA A 254 18.02 -18.02 27.01
N PRO A 255 19.34 -18.25 26.80
CA PRO A 255 20.40 -17.33 27.25
C PRO A 255 20.38 -15.96 26.57
N CYS A 256 19.69 -15.84 25.42
CA CYS A 256 19.49 -14.58 24.73
C CYS A 256 18.35 -13.74 25.31
N LEU A 257 17.43 -14.36 26.06
CA LEU A 257 16.30 -13.67 26.69
C LEU A 257 16.83 -12.85 27.86
N LYS A 258 16.47 -11.56 27.89
CA LYS A 258 16.93 -10.59 28.90
C LYS A 258 15.79 -9.67 29.29
N GLN A 259 15.94 -8.97 30.41
CA GLN A 259 14.93 -8.02 30.90
C GLN A 259 14.47 -6.99 29.86
N GLU A 260 15.37 -6.53 28.98
CA GLU A 260 15.03 -5.59 27.90
C GLU A 260 14.09 -6.16 26.83
N HIS A 261 13.96 -7.48 26.74
CA HIS A 261 13.01 -8.12 25.86
C HIS A 261 11.60 -8.14 26.47
N LEU A 262 11.53 -8.36 27.79
CA LEU A 262 10.29 -8.47 28.56
C LEU A 262 9.64 -7.10 28.80
N ASN A 263 10.46 -6.08 29.02
CA ASN A 263 10.02 -4.71 29.30
C ASN A 263 10.77 -3.70 28.41
N PRO A 264 10.55 -3.71 27.08
CA PRO A 264 11.29 -2.85 26.15
C PRO A 264 10.82 -1.38 26.23
N ASN A 265 11.77 -0.45 26.22
CA ASN A 265 11.49 0.97 26.03
C ASN A 265 11.11 1.32 24.57
N THR A 266 10.76 2.58 24.31
CA THR A 266 10.31 3.04 22.98
C THR A 266 11.32 2.73 21.86
N LYS A 267 12.62 2.87 22.11
CA LYS A 267 13.65 2.57 21.11
C LYS A 267 13.82 1.05 20.92
N GLN A 268 13.79 0.28 22.01
CA GLN A 268 13.88 -1.19 21.98
C GLN A 268 12.67 -1.84 21.30
N LYS A 269 11.49 -1.22 21.35
CA LYS A 269 10.28 -1.68 20.62
C LYS A 269 10.48 -1.74 19.10
N MET A 270 11.40 -0.96 18.56
CA MET A 270 11.72 -0.91 17.13
C MET A 270 12.78 -1.93 16.71
N LYS A 271 13.49 -2.57 17.65
CA LYS A 271 14.56 -3.53 17.34
C LYS A 271 13.96 -4.90 16.99
N VAL A 272 14.08 -5.32 15.72
CA VAL A 272 13.65 -6.64 15.23
C VAL A 272 14.36 -7.76 15.99
N LYS A 273 15.67 -7.59 16.27
CA LYS A 273 16.47 -8.57 17.03
C LYS A 273 15.82 -8.95 18.36
N LEU A 274 15.32 -7.98 19.13
CA LEU A 274 14.67 -8.26 20.41
C LEU A 274 13.33 -8.97 20.24
N ALA A 275 12.60 -8.69 19.15
CA ALA A 275 11.37 -9.41 18.86
C ALA A 275 11.65 -10.87 18.48
N ALA A 276 12.64 -11.11 17.60
CA ALA A 276 13.06 -12.45 17.20
C ALA A 276 13.59 -13.30 18.36
N GLN A 277 14.38 -12.71 19.25
CA GLN A 277 14.93 -13.45 20.40
C GLN A 277 13.84 -13.87 21.39
N VAL A 278 12.80 -13.06 21.63
CA VAL A 278 11.66 -13.47 22.46
C VAL A 278 10.77 -14.49 21.77
N LEU A 279 10.53 -14.32 20.47
CA LEU A 279 9.65 -15.19 19.69
C LEU A 279 10.44 -16.34 19.04
N SER A 280 11.41 -16.90 19.78
CA SER A 280 12.35 -17.89 19.26
C SER A 280 12.00 -19.32 19.69
N HIS A 281 12.49 -20.30 18.92
CA HIS A 281 12.42 -21.71 19.26
C HIS A 281 12.93 -22.01 20.68
N SER A 282 14.06 -21.40 21.10
CA SER A 282 14.64 -21.64 22.43
C SER A 282 13.69 -21.23 23.57
N VAL A 283 12.94 -20.14 23.39
CA VAL A 283 11.96 -19.69 24.39
C VAL A 283 10.77 -20.64 24.44
N ALA A 284 10.24 -21.07 23.28
CA ALA A 284 9.16 -22.06 23.25
C ALA A 284 9.58 -23.40 23.89
N ALA A 285 10.75 -23.92 23.51
CA ALA A 285 11.31 -25.16 24.04
C ALA A 285 11.52 -25.09 25.56
N GLY A 286 12.07 -23.97 26.05
CA GLY A 286 12.24 -23.74 27.49
C GLY A 286 10.92 -23.72 28.24
N ILE A 287 9.88 -23.05 27.71
CA ILE A 287 8.54 -23.06 28.30
C ILE A 287 7.99 -24.49 28.37
N TYR A 288 8.07 -25.28 27.29
CA TYR A 288 7.63 -26.68 27.32
C TYR A 288 8.38 -27.52 28.37
N ALA A 289 9.70 -27.34 28.47
CA ALA A 289 10.52 -28.06 29.44
C ALA A 289 10.09 -27.73 30.88
N LYS A 290 9.90 -26.44 31.20
CA LYS A 290 9.47 -26.00 32.53
C LYS A 290 8.04 -26.47 32.88
N ILE A 291 7.13 -26.54 31.90
CA ILE A 291 5.82 -27.17 32.09
C ILE A 291 5.98 -28.66 32.43
N SER A 292 6.83 -29.39 31.69
CA SER A 292 7.04 -30.83 31.92
C SER A 292 7.67 -31.14 33.28
N GLN A 293 8.43 -30.20 33.84
CA GLN A 293 9.02 -30.28 35.18
C GLN A 293 8.04 -29.87 36.29
N GLY A 294 6.86 -29.37 35.95
CA GLY A 294 5.89 -28.83 36.92
C GLY A 294 6.28 -27.47 37.49
N GLU A 295 7.27 -26.80 36.91
CA GLU A 295 7.75 -25.48 37.34
C GLU A 295 6.98 -24.31 36.71
N LEU A 296 6.20 -24.58 35.66
CA LEU A 296 5.34 -23.61 34.99
C LEU A 296 3.94 -24.20 34.79
N SER A 297 2.91 -23.34 34.85
CA SER A 297 1.52 -23.77 34.66
C SER A 297 1.31 -24.40 33.28
N SER A 298 0.49 -25.47 33.22
CA SER A 298 0.10 -26.10 31.96
C SER A 298 -0.63 -25.15 31.00
N GLU A 299 -1.23 -24.05 31.51
CA GLU A 299 -1.81 -22.98 30.67
C GLU A 299 -0.78 -22.34 29.72
N ALA A 300 0.50 -22.31 30.12
CA ALA A 300 1.58 -21.73 29.35
C ALA A 300 1.88 -22.49 28.05
N VAL A 301 1.35 -23.71 27.89
CA VAL A 301 1.47 -24.48 26.64
C VAL A 301 0.95 -23.69 25.43
N THR A 302 -0.10 -22.88 25.64
CA THR A 302 -0.64 -22.05 24.56
C THR A 302 0.35 -20.97 24.15
N THR A 303 1.03 -20.34 25.12
CA THR A 303 2.09 -19.36 24.84
C THR A 303 3.24 -20.02 24.07
N ALA A 304 3.69 -21.20 24.49
CA ALA A 304 4.75 -21.94 23.80
C ALA A 304 4.37 -22.27 22.35
N ASN A 305 3.14 -22.76 22.11
CA ASN A 305 2.64 -23.04 20.77
C ASN A 305 2.64 -21.79 19.87
N VAL A 306 2.16 -20.65 20.39
CA VAL A 306 2.16 -19.38 19.66
C VAL A 306 3.58 -18.94 19.29
N ILE A 307 4.52 -19.02 20.23
CA ILE A 307 5.92 -18.66 19.99
C ILE A 307 6.55 -19.59 18.94
N ALA A 308 6.38 -20.91 19.08
CA ALA A 308 6.93 -21.89 18.15
C ALA A 308 6.38 -21.72 16.72
N ASN A 309 5.10 -21.39 16.58
CA ASN A 309 4.50 -21.12 15.27
C ASN A 309 5.04 -19.84 14.65
N MET A 310 5.27 -18.79 15.45
CA MET A 310 5.81 -17.53 14.96
C MET A 310 7.28 -17.62 14.57
N ASP A 311 8.09 -18.37 15.31
CA ASP A 311 9.48 -18.69 14.97
C ASP A 311 9.56 -19.36 13.59
N LYS A 312 8.79 -20.45 13.39
CA LYS A 312 8.70 -21.16 12.10
C LYS A 312 8.23 -20.25 10.96
N LEU A 313 7.21 -19.43 11.19
CA LEU A 313 6.67 -18.51 10.18
C LEU A 313 7.73 -17.47 9.77
N PHE A 314 8.43 -16.91 10.76
CA PHE A 314 9.46 -15.90 10.51
C PHE A 314 10.66 -16.47 9.76
N ASP A 315 11.09 -17.69 10.11
CA ASP A 315 12.17 -18.38 9.41
C ASP A 315 11.80 -18.66 7.95
N CYS A 316 10.57 -19.10 7.67
CA CYS A 316 10.11 -19.29 6.28
C CYS A 316 10.22 -18.02 5.43
N GLY A 317 9.89 -16.84 6.00
CA GLY A 317 9.96 -15.56 5.30
C GLY A 317 11.35 -14.92 5.25
N THR A 318 12.34 -15.46 5.97
CA THR A 318 13.68 -14.86 6.10
C THR A 318 14.83 -15.81 5.77
N LYS A 319 14.53 -17.06 5.38
CA LYS A 319 15.51 -17.99 4.80
C LYS A 319 16.21 -17.32 3.63
N LYS A 320 17.47 -16.97 3.84
CA LYS A 320 18.38 -16.65 2.74
C LYS A 320 18.51 -17.94 1.93
N GLY A 321 18.25 -17.87 0.63
CA GLY A 321 18.60 -18.95 -0.29
C GLY A 321 20.06 -19.31 -0.07
N GLU A 322 20.28 -20.53 0.41
CA GLU A 322 21.57 -21.21 0.58
C GLU A 322 22.69 -20.43 1.31
N THR A 323 23.06 -20.99 2.46
CA THR A 323 24.46 -21.25 2.82
C THR A 323 25.34 -21.50 1.59
N ILE A 324 25.90 -20.44 1.00
CA ILE A 324 27.08 -20.45 0.11
C ILE A 324 28.34 -19.99 0.88
N PHE A 325 28.23 -19.80 2.19
CA PHE A 325 29.40 -19.74 3.06
C PHE A 325 29.26 -20.78 4.14
N ASP A 326 29.98 -21.89 3.93
CA ASP A 326 30.40 -22.82 4.97
C ASP A 326 30.83 -22.01 6.20
N LYS A 327 30.16 -22.24 7.33
CA LYS A 327 30.75 -21.98 8.64
C LYS A 327 31.37 -23.26 9.16
N HIS A 328 32.25 -23.85 8.36
CA HIS A 328 33.48 -24.38 8.91
C HIS A 328 34.52 -23.29 8.80
N ASP A 329 34.70 -22.54 9.89
CA ASP A 329 36.04 -22.08 10.27
C ASP A 329 36.04 -21.60 11.72
N LYS A 330 36.58 -22.50 12.55
CA LYS A 330 37.30 -22.37 13.83
C LYS A 330 36.60 -21.77 15.05
#